data_AF-A0A453HED2-F1
#
_entry.id   AF-A0A453HED2-F1
#
_cell.length_a   1.000
_cell.length_b   1.000
_cell.length_c   1.000
_cell.angle_alpha   90.00
_cell.angle_beta   90.00
_cell.angle_gamma   90.00
#
_symmetry.space_group_name_H-M   'P 1'
#
loop_
_entity.id
_entity.type
_entity.pdbx_description
1 polymer ?
#
loop_
_entity_poly.entity_id
_entity_poly.type
_entity_poly.pdbx_seq_one_letter_code
_entity_poly.pdbx_strand_id
1 'polypeptide(L)'
;MIVATPTDSTAYSTAAGDSMVHLNVPCMLFTPICPYSLSFRPVILPDSARLELKIPDDARSNAWVSFDGKRRQQLSRGDSLHISMSKHLLPTVNKSDRTGNWFRSLIRCLNWNERLDEKAL
;
A
#
# COMPACT_ATOMS: atom_id res chain seq x y z
N MET A 1 -0.16 10.50 0.06
CA MET A 1 0.88 9.47 0.26
C MET A 1 0.23 8.25 0.88
N ILE A 2 0.76 7.06 0.60
CA ILE A 2 0.24 5.76 1.04
C ILE A 2 1.37 4.99 1.70
N VAL A 3 1.07 4.38 2.84
CA VAL A 3 1.91 3.34 3.46
C VAL A 3 1.06 2.09 3.54
N ALA A 4 1.51 1.00 2.93
CA ALA A 4 0.71 -0.20 2.74
C ALA A 4 1.43 -1.45 3.27
N THR A 5 0.65 -2.43 3.72
CA THR A 5 1.12 -3.79 3.98
C THR A 5 1.13 -4.60 2.68
N PRO A 6 1.75 -5.79 2.64
CA PRO A 6 1.71 -6.65 1.45
C PRO A 6 0.28 -6.99 1.02
N THR A 7 -0.64 -7.12 2.00
CA THR A 7 -2.07 -7.33 1.76
C THR A 7 -2.73 -6.16 1.05
N ASP A 8 -2.36 -4.93 1.39
CA ASP A 8 -2.89 -3.71 0.77
C ASP A 8 -2.12 -3.28 -0.47
N SER A 9 -1.07 -4.01 -0.85
CA SER A 9 -0.30 -3.72 -2.07
C SER A 9 -1.21 -3.70 -3.31
N THR A 10 -2.23 -4.57 -3.34
CA THR A 10 -3.25 -4.68 -4.40
C THR A 10 -4.43 -3.72 -4.25
N ALA A 11 -4.43 -2.86 -3.23
CA ALA A 11 -5.49 -1.88 -3.00
C ALA A 11 -5.09 -0.50 -3.57
N TYR A 12 -5.26 0.58 -2.79
CA TYR A 12 -4.92 1.93 -3.22
C TYR A 12 -3.45 2.10 -3.64
N SER A 13 -2.52 1.29 -3.09
CA SER A 13 -1.10 1.36 -3.46
C SER A 13 -0.88 1.03 -4.93
N THR A 14 -1.50 -0.04 -5.45
CA THR A 14 -1.42 -0.40 -6.88
C THR A 14 -1.91 0.74 -7.77
N ALA A 15 -3.03 1.37 -7.41
CA ALA A 15 -3.56 2.51 -8.17
C ALA A 15 -2.64 3.74 -8.15
N ALA A 16 -1.82 3.88 -7.12
CA ALA A 16 -0.82 4.94 -7.00
C ALA A 16 0.52 4.61 -7.70
N GLY A 17 0.61 3.49 -8.43
CA GLY A 17 1.78 3.07 -9.19
C GLY A 17 2.78 2.21 -8.41
N ASP A 18 2.38 1.65 -7.28
CA ASP A 18 3.18 0.73 -6.49
C ASP A 18 3.19 -0.70 -7.07
N SER A 19 4.11 -1.53 -6.58
CA SER A 19 4.20 -2.94 -6.97
C SER A 19 3.20 -3.81 -6.19
N MET A 20 2.61 -4.80 -6.86
CA MET A 20 1.87 -5.86 -6.20
C MET A 20 2.84 -6.83 -5.52
N VAL A 21 2.67 -7.04 -4.22
CA VAL A 21 3.57 -7.87 -3.41
C VAL A 21 2.82 -9.08 -2.87
N HIS A 22 3.46 -10.24 -2.92
CA HIS A 22 2.90 -11.48 -2.40
C HIS A 22 2.77 -11.44 -0.86
N LEU A 23 1.67 -11.98 -0.33
CA LEU A 23 1.32 -11.90 1.11
C LEU A 23 2.37 -12.45 2.08
N ASN A 24 3.22 -13.39 1.62
CA ASN A 24 4.29 -13.98 2.44
C ASN A 24 5.57 -13.14 2.51
N VAL A 25 5.67 -12.04 1.75
CA VAL A 25 6.86 -11.16 1.80
C VAL A 25 6.69 -10.18 2.96
N PRO A 26 7.49 -10.27 4.03
CA PRO A 26 7.37 -9.36 5.16
C PRO A 26 7.99 -8.02 4.79
N CYS A 27 7.16 -7.08 4.34
CA CYS A 27 7.61 -5.76 3.94
C CYS A 27 6.53 -4.70 4.19
N MET A 28 6.94 -3.45 4.10
CA MET A 28 6.08 -2.28 4.06
C MET A 28 6.29 -1.55 2.75
N LEU A 29 5.23 -1.11 2.10
CA LEU A 29 5.32 -0.35 0.87
C LEU A 29 5.08 1.13 1.16
N PHE A 30 5.88 1.99 0.55
CA PHE A 30 5.82 3.43 0.72
C PHE A 30 5.67 4.10 -0.65
N THR A 31 4.52 4.75 -0.86
CA THR A 31 4.17 5.36 -2.16
C THR A 31 3.71 6.80 -1.99
N PRO A 32 4.48 7.81 -2.45
CA PRO A 32 4.03 9.19 -2.45
C PRO A 32 2.87 9.38 -3.44
N ILE A 33 1.90 10.23 -3.08
CA ILE A 33 0.81 10.62 -4.00
C ILE A 33 1.11 12.04 -4.46
N CYS A 34 1.13 12.26 -5.78
CA CYS A 34 1.37 13.55 -6.44
C CYS A 34 2.56 14.33 -5.83
N PRO A 35 3.77 13.73 -5.74
CA PRO A 35 4.92 14.44 -5.21
C PRO A 35 5.31 15.59 -6.13
N TYR A 36 5.73 16.71 -5.54
CA TYR A 36 6.21 17.89 -6.30
C TYR A 36 7.54 17.63 -7.04
N SER A 37 8.35 16.67 -6.57
CA SER A 37 9.59 16.27 -7.24
C SER A 37 9.37 15.10 -8.19
N LEU A 38 9.97 15.19 -9.37
CA LEU A 38 9.94 14.15 -10.41
C LEU A 38 10.80 12.91 -10.08
N SER A 39 11.60 12.97 -9.02
CA SER A 39 12.52 11.89 -8.64
C SER A 39 11.93 10.87 -7.66
N PHE A 40 10.66 11.01 -7.30
CA PHE A 40 10.01 10.10 -6.38
C PHE A 40 9.61 8.79 -7.07
N ARG A 41 9.95 7.67 -6.41
CA ARG A 41 9.56 6.31 -6.81
C ARG A 41 8.98 5.60 -5.58
N PRO A 42 7.98 4.72 -5.75
CA PRO A 42 7.58 3.78 -4.71
C PRO A 42 8.78 2.99 -4.18
N VAL A 43 8.79 2.71 -2.88
CA VAL A 43 9.87 1.96 -2.23
C VAL A 43 9.28 0.85 -1.38
N ILE A 44 9.88 -0.34 -1.47
CA ILE A 44 9.59 -1.47 -0.58
C ILE A 44 10.64 -1.47 0.53
N LEU A 45 10.17 -1.45 1.77
CA LEU A 45 10.98 -1.43 2.98
C LEU A 45 10.86 -2.76 3.72
N PRO A 46 11.91 -3.21 4.43
CA PRO A 46 11.82 -4.40 5.26
C PRO A 46 10.84 -4.21 6.41
N ASP A 47 10.29 -5.30 6.94
CA ASP A 47 9.37 -5.28 8.09
C ASP A 47 9.97 -4.71 9.39
N SER A 48 11.30 -4.74 9.52
CA SER A 48 12.04 -4.12 10.62
C SER A 48 12.09 -2.59 10.54
N ALA A 49 11.70 -1.99 9.42
CA ALA A 49 11.73 -0.55 9.25
C ALA A 49 10.72 0.15 10.17
N ARG A 50 11.11 1.31 10.69
CA ARG A 50 10.25 2.22 11.44
C ARG A 50 10.22 3.54 10.70
N LEU A 51 9.02 4.00 10.39
CA LEU A 51 8.80 5.27 9.70
C LEU A 51 8.25 6.28 10.68
N GLU A 52 8.75 7.50 10.59
CA GLU A 52 8.16 8.67 11.25
C GLU A 52 7.78 9.68 10.17
N LEU A 53 6.52 10.11 10.19
CA LEU A 53 5.99 11.14 9.31
C LEU A 53 5.64 12.35 10.18
N LYS A 54 6.47 13.39 10.11
CA LYS A 54 6.27 14.62 10.88
C LYS A 54 5.56 15.68 10.04
N ILE A 55 4.59 16.37 10.62
CA ILE A 55 3.98 17.55 10.03
C ILE A 55 4.85 18.76 10.42
N PRO A 56 5.47 19.46 9.46
CA PRO A 56 6.29 20.63 9.76
C PRO A 56 5.52 21.72 10.51
N ASP A 57 6.19 22.44 11.39
CA ASP A 57 5.57 23.54 12.14
C ASP A 57 5.09 24.67 11.21
N ASP A 58 5.78 24.87 10.09
CA ASP A 58 5.48 25.83 9.04
C ASP A 58 4.54 25.31 7.94
N ALA A 59 4.03 24.07 8.05
CA ALA A 59 3.19 23.44 7.04
C ALA A 59 1.97 24.30 6.67
N ARG A 60 1.71 24.55 5.38
CA ARG A 60 0.63 25.46 4.94
C ARG A 60 -0.77 25.07 5.45
N SER A 61 -1.01 23.80 5.70
CA SER A 61 -2.28 23.26 6.18
C SER A 61 -2.06 22.05 7.08
N ASN A 62 -3.08 21.74 7.89
CA ASN A 62 -3.15 20.47 8.62
C ASN A 62 -3.22 19.28 7.63
N ALA A 63 -2.78 18.11 8.09
CA ALA A 63 -2.86 16.88 7.33
C ALA A 63 -4.00 15.99 7.84
N TRP A 64 -4.41 15.04 7.01
CA TRP A 64 -5.38 14.02 7.39
C TRP A 64 -4.79 12.65 7.12
N VAL A 65 -4.94 11.75 8.08
CA VAL A 65 -4.58 10.34 7.95
C VAL A 65 -5.86 9.50 8.04
N SER A 66 -5.87 8.39 7.33
CA SER A 66 -6.95 7.39 7.33
C SER A 66 -6.30 6.02 7.41
N PHE A 67 -6.90 5.10 8.16
CA PHE A 67 -6.39 3.75 8.36
C PHE A 67 -7.37 2.75 7.73
N ASP A 68 -6.89 1.94 6.79
CA ASP A 68 -7.70 0.97 6.01
C ASP A 68 -8.94 1.60 5.35
N GLY A 69 -8.80 2.85 4.88
CA GLY A 69 -9.89 3.62 4.28
C GLY A 69 -10.99 4.05 5.26
N LYS A 70 -10.81 3.83 6.56
CA LYS A 70 -11.75 4.16 7.63
C LYS A 70 -11.13 5.15 8.61
N ARG A 71 -11.99 5.83 9.37
CA ARG A 71 -11.62 6.69 10.52
C ARG A 71 -10.54 7.73 10.18
N ARG A 72 -10.97 8.85 9.60
CA ARG A 72 -10.07 9.97 9.34
C ARG A 72 -9.70 10.66 10.65
N GLN A 73 -8.40 10.86 10.86
CA GLN A 73 -7.86 11.64 11.96
C GLN A 73 -7.10 12.84 11.39
N GLN A 74 -7.32 14.01 11.98
CA GLN A 74 -6.58 15.20 11.64
C GLN A 74 -5.24 15.21 12.37
N LEU A 75 -4.17 15.57 11.67
CA LEU A 75 -2.84 15.81 12.22
C LEU A 75 -2.56 17.30 12.16
N SER A 76 -2.17 17.86 13.29
CA SER A 76 -1.80 19.27 13.44
C SER A 76 -0.32 19.48 13.15
N ARG A 77 0.09 20.73 13.01
CA ARG A 77 1.50 21.12 12.93
C ARG A 77 2.25 20.63 14.17
N GLY A 78 3.45 20.09 13.97
CA GLY A 78 4.27 19.53 15.03
C GLY A 78 3.96 18.07 15.38
N ASP A 79 2.79 17.55 14.99
CA ASP A 79 2.46 16.14 15.20
C ASP A 79 3.36 15.24 14.36
N SER A 80 3.62 14.02 14.87
CA SER A 80 4.26 12.97 14.09
C SER A 80 3.52 11.64 14.18
N LEU A 81 3.50 10.93 13.06
CA LEU A 81 2.92 9.60 12.93
C LEU A 81 4.05 8.58 12.86
N HIS A 82 4.03 7.62 13.80
CA HIS A 82 4.98 6.52 13.85
C HIS A 82 4.34 5.26 13.27
N ILE A 83 4.98 4.66 12.28
CA ILE A 83 4.49 3.48 11.58
C ILE A 83 5.54 2.37 11.69
N SER A 84 5.10 1.18 12.08
CA SER A 84 5.93 -0.02 12.18
C SER A 84 5.08 -1.25 11.94
N MET A 85 5.71 -2.35 11.53
CA MET A 85 4.99 -3.62 11.38
C MET A 85 4.51 -4.15 12.73
N SER A 86 3.26 -4.60 12.77
CA SER A 86 2.67 -5.23 13.96
C SER A 86 3.36 -6.55 14.27
N LYS A 87 3.55 -6.84 15.55
CA LYS A 87 4.00 -8.16 16.03
C LYS A 87 2.93 -9.25 15.86
N HIS A 88 1.67 -8.85 15.68
CA HIS A 88 0.54 -9.74 15.51
C HIS A 88 0.13 -9.76 14.04
N LEU A 89 0.45 -10.84 13.35
CA LEU A 89 0.02 -11.08 11.97
C LEU A 89 -1.44 -11.53 11.95
N LEU A 90 -2.18 -11.11 10.94
CA LEU A 90 -3.56 -11.55 10.72
C LEU A 90 -3.57 -12.97 10.11
N PRO A 91 -4.16 -13.98 10.79
CA PRO A 91 -4.31 -15.31 10.20
C PRO A 91 -5.28 -15.27 9.02
N THR A 92 -4.88 -15.86 7.89
CA THR A 92 -5.73 -15.95 6.69
C THR A 92 -6.02 -17.41 6.34
N VAL A 93 -7.29 -17.69 6.01
CA VAL A 93 -7.73 -19.02 5.55
C VAL A 93 -7.68 -19.06 4.03
N ASN A 94 -7.03 -20.08 3.48
CA ASN A 94 -6.86 -20.27 2.05
C ASN A 94 -7.54 -21.57 1.62
N LYS A 95 -8.19 -21.59 0.45
CA LYS A 95 -8.91 -22.78 -0.06
C LYS A 95 -7.96 -23.89 -0.50
N SER A 96 -6.73 -23.54 -0.89
CA SER A 96 -5.66 -24.45 -1.33
C SER A 96 -4.30 -23.86 -0.90
N ASP A 97 -3.28 -23.94 -1.76
CA ASP A 97 -2.00 -23.26 -1.64
C ASP A 97 -2.11 -21.71 -1.68
N ARG A 98 -1.29 -21.03 -0.87
CA ARG A 98 -1.31 -19.56 -0.72
C ARG A 98 -0.96 -18.84 -2.01
N THR A 99 0.06 -19.32 -2.72
CA THR A 99 0.57 -18.67 -3.93
C THR A 99 -0.41 -18.77 -5.10
N GLY A 100 -0.96 -19.95 -5.35
CA GLY A 100 -1.99 -20.16 -6.37
C GLY A 100 -3.28 -19.40 -6.05
N ASN A 101 -3.69 -19.31 -4.78
CA ASN A 101 -4.83 -18.47 -4.39
C ASN A 101 -4.57 -16.98 -4.62
N TRP A 102 -3.35 -16.50 -4.38
CA TRP A 102 -2.96 -15.12 -4.67
C TRP A 102 -3.02 -14.83 -6.18
N PHE A 103 -2.37 -15.64 -7.02
CA PHE A 103 -2.43 -15.48 -8.48
C PHE A 103 -3.86 -15.57 -9.03
N ARG A 104 -4.66 -16.54 -8.59
CA ARG A 104 -6.07 -16.64 -9.01
C ARG A 104 -6.88 -15.42 -8.60
N SER A 105 -6.59 -14.83 -7.45
CA SER A 105 -7.28 -13.60 -7.02
C SER A 105 -6.90 -12.42 -7.92
N LEU A 106 -5.63 -12.31 -8.31
CA LEU A 106 -5.19 -11.27 -9.24
C LEU A 106 -5.80 -11.42 -10.64
N ILE A 107 -5.82 -12.63 -11.20
CA ILE A 107 -6.47 -12.90 -12.49
C ILE A 107 -7.95 -12.54 -12.40
N ARG A 108 -8.66 -13.03 -11.37
CA ARG A 108 -10.10 -12.80 -11.21
C ARG A 108 -10.49 -11.35 -10.97
N CYS A 109 -9.69 -10.60 -10.21
CA CYS A 109 -10.05 -9.24 -9.77
C CYS A 109 -9.46 -8.14 -10.64
N LEU A 110 -8.34 -8.39 -11.34
CA LEU A 110 -7.63 -7.40 -12.15
C LEU A 110 -7.49 -7.81 -13.62
N ASN A 111 -8.09 -8.94 -14.03
CA ASN A 111 -7.89 -9.57 -15.34
C ASN A 111 -6.40 -9.68 -15.69
N TRP A 112 -5.58 -9.97 -14.67
CA TRP A 112 -4.13 -9.88 -14.81
C TRP A 112 -3.64 -10.92 -15.81
N ASN A 113 -3.04 -10.44 -16.90
CA ASN A 113 -2.53 -11.25 -18.01
C ASN A 113 -3.61 -12.01 -18.81
N GLU A 114 -4.88 -11.60 -18.73
CA GLU A 114 -5.91 -12.07 -19.66
C GLU A 114 -5.83 -11.26 -20.96
N ARG A 115 -5.77 -11.97 -22.09
CA ARG A 115 -5.91 -11.36 -23.41
C ARG A 115 -7.39 -11.30 -23.74
N LEU A 116 -7.89 -10.10 -24.04
CA LEU A 116 -9.17 -9.97 -24.71
C LEU A 116 -8.96 -10.34 -26.17
N ASP A 117 -9.64 -11.39 -26.64
CA ASP A 117 -9.66 -11.69 -28.07
C ASP A 117 -10.32 -10.51 -28.79
N GLU A 118 -9.53 -9.75 -29.53
CA GLU A 118 -10.05 -8.71 -30.41
C GLU A 118 -10.89 -9.39 -31.49
N LYS A 119 -12.21 -9.26 -31.41
CA LYS A 119 -13.09 -9.65 -32.52
C LYS A 119 -12.69 -8.83 -33.74
N ALA A 120 -12.31 -9.52 -34.82
CA ALA A 120 -12.07 -8.91 -36.12
C ALA A 120 -13.31 -8.09 -36.52
N LEU A 121 -13.08 -6.81 -36.83
CA LEU A 121 -14.05 -5.86 -37.38
C LEU A 121 -14.55 -6.32 -38.76
#